data_AF-A0AA40HSJ4-F1
#
_entry.id   AF-A0AA40HSJ4-F1
#
_cell.length_a   1.000
_cell.length_b   1.000
_cell.length_c   1.000
_cell.angle_alpha   90.00
_cell.angle_beta   90.00
_cell.angle_gamma   90.00
#
_symmetry.space_group_name_H-M   'P 1'
#
loop_
_entity.id
_entity.type
_entity.pdbx_description
1 polymer ?
#
loop_
_entity_poly.entity_id
_entity_poly.type
_entity_poly.pdbx_seq_one_letter_code
_entity_poly.pdbx_strand_id
1 'polypeptide(L)'
;MDSTLLFMFQLLRGLAYIHHQHVLHRDLKPQNILISHLGELKLADFGLARAKSIPSQTYSSEVVTLWYRPPDALLGATEYSSELDIWGAGCIFIEMFQGQPLFPGVTSIFEQLEKIWEVLGVPTEDTWPGVSKLPNYNPEWFPLLKPQSLQNVWNR
;
A
#
# COMPACT_ATOMS: atom_id res chain seq x y z
N MET A 1 9.17 -15.76 -12.83
CA MET A 1 9.10 -14.41 -13.44
C MET A 1 7.84 -14.28 -14.29
N ASP A 2 7.57 -15.22 -15.20
CA ASP A 2 6.40 -15.20 -16.08
C ASP A 2 5.05 -15.19 -15.36
N SER A 3 4.88 -16.02 -14.32
CA SER A 3 3.63 -16.06 -13.54
C SER A 3 3.39 -14.78 -12.73
N THR A 4 4.45 -14.13 -12.24
CA THR A 4 4.35 -12.88 -11.45
C THR A 4 3.82 -11.73 -12.31
N LEU A 5 4.33 -11.60 -13.54
CA LEU A 5 3.85 -10.60 -14.49
C LEU A 5 2.41 -10.88 -14.92
N LEU A 6 2.05 -12.15 -15.11
CA LEU A 6 0.68 -12.55 -15.43
C LEU A 6 -0.29 -12.19 -14.28
N PHE A 7 0.06 -12.49 -13.03
CA PHE A 7 -0.78 -12.13 -11.89
C PHE A 7 -0.87 -10.62 -11.68
N MET A 8 0.23 -9.88 -11.85
CA MET A 8 0.19 -8.42 -11.78
C MET A 8 -0.72 -7.82 -12.85
N PHE A 9 -0.65 -8.34 -14.08
CA PHE A 9 -1.55 -7.92 -15.15
C PHE A 9 -3.03 -8.17 -14.78
N GLN A 10 -3.36 -9.36 -14.28
CA GLN A 10 -4.74 -9.68 -13.86
C GLN A 10 -5.21 -8.82 -12.69
N LEU A 11 -4.33 -8.56 -11.71
CA LEU A 11 -4.60 -7.69 -10.56
C LEU A 11 -4.93 -6.27 -11.01
N LEU A 12 -4.06 -5.66 -11.82
CA LEU A 12 -4.27 -4.31 -12.35
C LEU A 12 -5.53 -4.23 -13.22
N ARG A 13 -5.83 -5.26 -14.00
CA ARG A 13 -7.08 -5.33 -14.78
C ARG A 13 -8.31 -5.38 -13.87
N GLY A 14 -8.26 -6.13 -12.78
CA GLY A 14 -9.33 -6.17 -11.76
C GLY A 14 -9.53 -4.81 -11.08
N LEU A 15 -8.43 -4.15 -10.70
CA LEU A 15 -8.46 -2.81 -10.09
C LEU A 15 -9.01 -1.77 -11.05
N ALA A 16 -8.55 -1.76 -12.31
CA ALA A 16 -9.06 -0.87 -13.33
C ALA A 16 -10.59 -1.00 -13.51
N TYR A 17 -11.10 -2.24 -13.49
CA TYR A 17 -12.54 -2.49 -13.56
C TYR A 17 -13.30 -1.87 -12.36
N ILE A 18 -12.90 -2.18 -11.12
CA ILE A 18 -13.62 -1.66 -9.94
C ILE A 18 -13.49 -0.14 -9.81
N HIS A 19 -12.34 0.44 -10.18
CA HIS A 19 -12.11 1.87 -10.18
C HIS A 19 -12.96 2.60 -11.21
N HIS A 20 -13.20 1.98 -12.37
CA HIS A 20 -14.13 2.46 -13.39
C HIS A 20 -15.59 2.41 -12.90
N GLN A 21 -15.94 1.43 -12.06
CA GLN A 21 -17.23 1.36 -11.37
C GLN A 21 -17.30 2.27 -10.12
N HIS A 22 -16.36 3.20 -9.94
CA HIS A 22 -16.27 4.09 -8.78
C HIS A 22 -16.15 3.38 -7.42
N VAL A 23 -15.67 2.14 -7.40
CA VAL A 23 -15.39 1.35 -6.20
C VAL A 23 -13.90 1.39 -5.89
N LEU A 24 -13.54 1.61 -4.62
CA LEU A 24 -12.19 1.43 -4.09
C LEU A 24 -12.15 0.13 -3.28
N HIS A 25 -11.08 -0.67 -3.40
CA HIS A 25 -10.93 -1.90 -2.64
C HIS A 25 -10.59 -1.64 -1.17
N ARG A 26 -9.61 -0.75 -0.92
CA ARG A 26 -9.16 -0.28 0.41
C ARG A 26 -8.49 -1.30 1.34
N ASP A 27 -8.66 -2.60 1.09
CA ASP A 27 -8.00 -3.67 1.86
C ASP A 27 -7.24 -4.65 0.96
N LEU A 28 -6.41 -4.14 0.05
CA LEU A 28 -5.56 -5.02 -0.74
C LEU A 28 -4.48 -5.67 0.13
N LYS A 29 -4.45 -6.99 0.11
CA LYS A 29 -3.44 -7.85 0.72
C LYS A 29 -3.46 -9.22 0.03
N PRO A 30 -2.38 -10.02 0.04
CA PRO A 30 -2.32 -11.32 -0.62
C PRO A 30 -3.48 -12.26 -0.25
N GLN A 31 -3.96 -12.21 1.00
CA GLN A 31 -5.09 -13.03 1.47
C GLN A 31 -6.41 -12.71 0.75
N ASN A 32 -6.55 -11.51 0.19
CA ASN A 32 -7.71 -11.05 -0.56
C ASN A 32 -7.56 -11.25 -2.08
N ILE A 33 -6.47 -11.89 -2.52
CA ILE A 33 -6.19 -12.22 -3.91
C ILE A 33 -6.34 -13.73 -4.12
N LEU A 34 -7.47 -14.14 -4.69
CA LEU A 34 -7.77 -15.54 -4.94
C LEU A 34 -7.18 -15.99 -6.27
N ILE A 35 -6.55 -17.17 -6.29
CA ILE A 35 -6.01 -17.78 -7.50
C ILE A 35 -6.68 -19.12 -7.74
N SER A 36 -7.29 -19.30 -8.91
CA SER A 36 -7.91 -20.57 -9.30
C SER A 36 -6.86 -21.58 -9.78
N HIS A 37 -7.24 -22.86 -9.85
CA HIS A 37 -6.38 -23.92 -10.42
C HIS A 37 -6.03 -23.70 -11.91
N LEU A 38 -6.76 -22.81 -12.59
CA LEU A 38 -6.49 -22.40 -13.98
C LEU A 38 -5.57 -21.19 -14.06
N GLY A 39 -5.07 -20.65 -12.94
CA GLY A 39 -4.23 -19.46 -12.90
C GLY A 39 -5.00 -18.15 -13.05
N GLU A 40 -6.32 -18.15 -12.82
CA GLU A 40 -7.12 -16.92 -12.81
C GLU A 40 -7.03 -16.23 -11.46
N LEU A 41 -6.69 -14.94 -11.47
CA LEU A 41 -6.69 -14.09 -10.28
C LEU A 41 -8.03 -13.36 -10.14
N LYS A 42 -8.62 -13.38 -8.94
CA LYS A 42 -9.84 -12.64 -8.61
C LYS A 42 -9.66 -11.87 -7.30
N LEU A 43 -10.14 -10.63 -7.28
CA LEU A 43 -10.25 -9.81 -6.06
C LEU A 43 -11.37 -10.39 -5.18
N ALA A 44 -11.12 -10.47 -3.89
CA ALA A 44 -12.08 -10.90 -2.87
C ALA A 44 -12.09 -9.94 -1.68
N ASP A 45 -13.05 -10.14 -0.78
CA ASP A 45 -13.23 -9.32 0.43
C ASP A 45 -13.38 -7.81 0.15
N PHE A 46 -14.54 -7.47 -0.40
CA PHE A 46 -14.99 -6.08 -0.55
C PHE A 46 -15.64 -5.54 0.74
N GLY A 47 -15.40 -6.16 1.90
CA GLY A 47 -16.02 -5.76 3.18
C GLY A 47 -15.69 -4.32 3.60
N LEU A 48 -14.54 -3.81 3.16
CA LEU A 48 -14.11 -2.42 3.35
C LEU A 48 -14.23 -1.57 2.07
N ALA A 49 -14.73 -2.15 0.99
CA ALA A 49 -14.88 -1.44 -0.28
C ALA A 49 -15.99 -0.40 -0.19
N ARG A 50 -15.75 0.79 -0.76
CA ARG A 50 -16.73 1.89 -0.75
C ARG A 50 -16.69 2.68 -2.05
N ALA A 51 -17.80 3.36 -2.32
CA ALA A 51 -17.87 4.37 -3.37
C ALA A 51 -16.85 5.48 -3.08
N LYS A 52 -16.21 6.00 -4.14
CA LYS A 52 -15.22 7.09 -4.08
C LYS A 52 -15.71 8.36 -3.36
N SER A 53 -17.02 8.55 -3.18
CA SER A 53 -17.65 9.75 -2.63
C SER A 53 -17.89 9.77 -1.12
N ILE A 54 -17.59 8.70 -0.38
CA ILE A 54 -17.88 8.61 1.07
C ILE A 54 -16.60 8.87 1.90
N PRO A 55 -16.48 10.00 2.62
CA PRO A 55 -15.37 10.26 3.53
C PRO A 55 -15.34 9.22 4.66
N SER A 56 -14.13 8.75 4.99
CA SER A 56 -13.92 7.77 6.06
C SER A 56 -13.75 8.47 7.41
N GLN A 57 -14.77 8.41 8.26
CA GLN A 57 -14.67 8.71 9.70
C GLN A 57 -15.03 7.46 10.49
N THR A 58 -14.11 6.49 10.58
CA THR A 58 -14.01 5.49 11.66
C THR A 58 -12.93 4.48 11.29
N TYR A 59 -11.78 4.53 11.97
CA TYR A 59 -10.94 3.34 12.12
C TYR A 59 -11.16 2.84 13.55
N SER A 60 -11.97 1.79 13.68
CA SER A 60 -12.05 1.01 14.92
C SER A 60 -10.73 0.27 15.15
N SER A 61 -10.36 0.16 16.42
CA SER A 61 -9.13 -0.41 16.96
C SER A 61 -9.06 -1.95 16.85
N GLU A 62 -9.31 -2.49 15.66
CA GLU A 62 -8.91 -3.86 15.34
C GLU A 62 -7.51 -3.81 14.73
N VAL A 63 -6.72 -4.85 14.96
CA VAL A 63 -5.34 -4.98 14.48
C VAL A 63 -5.36 -5.10 12.96
N VAL A 64 -5.50 -3.97 12.25
CA VAL A 64 -5.50 -3.90 10.79
C VAL A 64 -4.06 -4.01 10.30
N THR A 65 -3.81 -4.94 9.37
CA THR A 65 -2.52 -5.08 8.71
C THR A 65 -2.15 -3.79 7.97
N LEU A 66 -1.09 -3.10 8.42
CA LEU A 66 -0.64 -1.83 7.83
C LEU A 66 0.26 -2.01 6.60
N TRP A 67 0.69 -3.23 6.31
CA TRP A 67 1.79 -3.54 5.38
C TRP A 67 1.58 -3.04 3.94
N TYR A 68 0.32 -2.91 3.54
CA TYR A 68 -0.10 -2.49 2.19
C TYR A 68 -0.71 -1.09 2.17
N ARG A 69 -0.66 -0.36 3.29
CA ARG A 69 -1.22 1.00 3.38
C ARG A 69 -0.22 2.03 2.86
N PRO A 70 -0.65 2.99 2.01
CA PRO A 70 0.23 4.02 1.48
C PRO A 70 0.62 5.07 2.54
N PRO A 71 1.73 5.79 2.33
CA PRO A 71 2.25 6.74 3.30
C PRO A 71 1.30 7.93 3.54
N ASP A 72 0.54 8.39 2.54
CA ASP A 72 -0.42 9.48 2.69
C ASP A 72 -1.53 9.12 3.69
N ALA A 73 -2.10 7.92 3.57
CA ALA A 73 -3.11 7.40 4.49
C ALA A 73 -2.55 7.22 5.91
N LEU A 74 -1.29 6.78 6.04
CA LEU A 74 -0.60 6.67 7.33
C LEU A 74 -0.32 8.04 7.96
N LEU A 75 -0.02 9.04 7.12
CA LEU A 75 0.19 10.43 7.52
C LEU A 75 -1.12 11.21 7.77
N GLY A 76 -2.28 10.57 7.63
CA GLY A 76 -3.58 11.12 8.00
C GLY A 76 -4.31 11.82 6.85
N ALA A 77 -3.95 11.58 5.59
CA ALA A 77 -4.75 12.04 4.46
C ALA A 77 -6.17 11.49 4.53
N THR A 78 -7.16 12.36 4.31
CA THR A 78 -8.59 12.02 4.32
C THR A 78 -9.16 11.82 2.92
N GLU A 79 -8.46 12.32 1.89
CA GLU A 79 -8.85 12.19 0.50
C GLU A 79 -8.33 10.85 -0.03
N TYR A 80 -9.19 9.82 0.01
CA TYR A 80 -8.86 8.51 -0.51
C TYR A 80 -9.17 8.42 -2.00
N SER A 81 -8.18 8.03 -2.79
CA SER A 81 -8.30 7.89 -4.23
C SER A 81 -7.89 6.48 -4.70
N SER A 82 -7.96 6.23 -6.01
CA SER A 82 -7.59 4.93 -6.61
C SER A 82 -6.13 4.54 -6.34
N GLU A 83 -5.29 5.53 -6.11
CA GLU A 83 -3.85 5.43 -5.86
C GLU A 83 -3.53 4.60 -4.63
N LEU A 84 -4.44 4.53 -3.64
CA LEU A 84 -4.31 3.65 -2.48
C LEU A 84 -4.23 2.17 -2.90
N ASP A 85 -5.13 1.74 -3.79
CA ASP A 85 -5.12 0.36 -4.29
C ASP A 85 -3.89 0.12 -5.20
N ILE A 86 -3.42 1.14 -5.91
CA ILE A 86 -2.20 1.02 -6.74
C ILE A 86 -0.95 0.82 -5.87
N TRP A 87 -0.85 1.52 -4.73
CA TRP A 87 0.22 1.28 -3.76
C TRP A 87 0.20 -0.15 -3.22
N GLY A 88 -0.98 -0.62 -2.80
CA GLY A 88 -1.16 -2.00 -2.32
C GLY A 88 -0.77 -3.03 -3.38
N ALA A 89 -1.15 -2.82 -4.64
CA ALA A 89 -0.75 -3.68 -5.75
C ALA A 89 0.77 -3.67 -5.99
N GLY A 90 1.44 -2.52 -5.85
CA GLY A 90 2.90 -2.42 -5.91
C GLY A 90 3.59 -3.21 -4.81
N CYS A 91 3.07 -3.14 -3.58
CA CYS A 91 3.56 -3.93 -2.44
C CYS A 91 3.42 -5.44 -2.71
N ILE A 92 2.25 -5.88 -3.17
CA ILE A 92 1.98 -7.29 -3.54
C ILE A 92 2.89 -7.74 -4.69
N PHE A 93 3.15 -6.86 -5.66
CA PHE A 93 4.03 -7.18 -6.79
C PHE A 93 5.44 -7.54 -6.34
N ILE A 94 6.02 -6.74 -5.46
CA ILE A 94 7.35 -7.03 -4.91
C ILE A 94 7.32 -8.28 -4.02
N GLU A 95 6.28 -8.44 -3.20
CA GLU A 95 6.10 -9.62 -2.36
C GLU A 95 6.03 -10.92 -3.19
N MET A 96 5.42 -10.91 -4.38
CA MET A 96 5.41 -12.07 -5.27
C MET A 96 6.81 -12.47 -5.78
N PHE A 97 7.78 -11.56 -5.84
CA PHE A 97 9.16 -11.88 -6.25
C PHE A 97 10.00 -12.41 -5.09
N GLN A 98 9.82 -11.86 -3.88
CA GLN A 98 10.68 -12.17 -2.73
C GLN A 98 10.06 -13.17 -1.74
N GLY A 99 8.75 -13.44 -1.85
CA GLY A 99 8.01 -14.33 -0.96
C GLY A 99 7.79 -13.79 0.46
N GLN A 100 8.09 -12.51 0.70
CA GLN A 100 7.94 -11.83 1.99
C GLN A 100 7.32 -10.44 1.78
N PRO A 101 6.58 -9.88 2.76
CA PRO A 101 5.96 -8.56 2.63
C PRO A 101 6.98 -7.44 2.40
N LEU A 102 6.60 -6.45 1.58
CA LEU A 102 7.46 -5.32 1.24
C LEU A 102 7.81 -4.45 2.46
N PHE A 103 6.80 -4.12 3.26
CA PHE A 103 6.92 -3.26 4.44
C PHE A 103 6.18 -3.89 5.64
N PRO A 104 6.79 -4.86 6.35
CA PRO A 104 6.14 -5.58 7.44
C PRO A 104 6.19 -4.80 8.77
N GLY A 105 5.57 -3.62 8.86
CA GLY A 105 5.45 -2.89 10.12
C GLY A 105 4.46 -3.58 11.05
N VAL A 106 4.90 -3.97 12.25
CA VAL A 106 4.17 -4.93 13.09
C VAL A 106 3.25 -4.23 14.10
N THR A 107 3.68 -3.09 14.63
CA THR A 107 3.16 -2.60 15.93
C THR A 107 2.55 -1.20 15.87
N SER A 108 2.94 -0.36 14.91
CA SER A 108 2.45 1.03 14.84
C SER A 108 2.53 1.64 13.44
N ILE A 109 1.77 2.72 13.23
CA ILE A 109 1.89 3.59 12.04
C ILE A 109 3.32 4.12 11.90
N PHE A 110 3.96 4.46 13.02
CA PHE A 110 5.34 4.94 13.04
C PHE A 110 6.33 3.91 12.45
N GLU A 111 6.25 2.67 12.93
CA GLU A 111 7.09 1.57 12.43
C GLU A 111 6.83 1.27 10.94
N GLN A 112 5.56 1.33 10.51
CA GLN A 112 5.21 1.16 9.11
C GLN A 112 5.84 2.26 8.24
N LEU A 113 5.76 3.52 8.68
CA LEU A 113 6.38 4.65 7.99
C LEU A 113 7.91 4.52 7.95
N GLU A 114 8.54 4.10 9.05
CA GLU A 114 9.98 3.84 9.11
C GLU A 114 10.41 2.85 8.02
N LYS A 115 9.70 1.73 7.87
CA LYS A 115 9.98 0.71 6.83
C LYS A 115 9.83 1.27 5.41
N ILE A 116 8.84 2.13 5.17
CA ILE A 116 8.68 2.79 3.88
C ILE A 116 9.85 3.74 3.61
N TRP A 117 10.27 4.52 4.61
CA TRP A 117 11.35 5.49 4.49
C TRP A 117 12.75 4.88 4.43
N GLU A 118 12.96 3.67 4.96
CA GLU A 118 14.20 2.90 4.73
C GLU A 118 14.46 2.66 3.23
N VAL A 119 13.39 2.52 2.45
CA VAL A 119 13.45 2.30 1.00
C VAL A 119 13.37 3.62 0.23
N LEU A 120 12.31 4.40 0.46
CA LEU A 120 12.00 5.58 -0.35
C LEU A 120 12.69 6.87 0.13
N GLY A 121 13.27 6.86 1.33
CA GLY A 121 13.72 8.05 2.05
C GLY A 121 12.56 8.86 2.63
N VAL A 122 12.87 9.70 3.63
CA VAL A 122 11.89 10.63 4.19
C VAL A 122 11.51 11.67 3.14
N PRO A 123 10.22 11.88 2.83
CA PRO A 123 9.81 12.86 1.84
C PRO A 123 10.09 14.29 2.33
N THR A 124 10.34 15.19 1.40
CA THR A 124 10.45 16.64 1.62
C THR A 124 9.45 17.34 0.71
N GLU A 125 9.27 18.65 0.86
CA GLU A 125 8.43 19.43 -0.06
C GLU A 125 8.95 19.40 -1.52
N ASP A 126 10.24 19.13 -1.73
CA ASP A 126 10.80 18.99 -3.07
C ASP A 126 10.45 17.65 -3.72
N THR A 127 10.40 16.56 -2.94
CA THR A 127 10.11 15.21 -3.45
C THR A 127 8.62 14.88 -3.42
N TRP A 128 7.88 15.48 -2.48
CA TRP A 128 6.43 15.37 -2.35
C TRP A 128 5.84 16.73 -1.92
N PRO A 129 5.51 17.58 -2.89
CA PRO A 129 4.86 18.86 -2.62
C PRO A 129 3.55 18.69 -1.86
N GLY A 130 3.43 19.38 -0.72
CA GLY A 130 2.27 19.34 0.17
C GLY A 130 2.33 18.31 1.31
N VAL A 131 3.40 17.52 1.41
CA VAL A 131 3.56 16.52 2.49
C VAL A 131 3.52 17.17 3.90
N SER A 132 4.03 18.40 4.04
CA SER A 132 3.99 19.18 5.28
C SER A 132 2.58 19.56 5.75
N LYS A 133 1.58 19.43 4.89
CA LYS A 133 0.17 19.71 5.21
C LYS A 133 -0.54 18.49 5.79
N LEU A 134 0.07 17.31 5.75
CA LEU A 134 -0.54 16.09 6.27
C LEU A 134 -0.53 16.09 7.80
N PRO A 135 -1.64 15.72 8.47
CA PRO A 135 -1.80 15.88 9.92
C PRO A 135 -0.69 15.25 10.77
N ASN A 136 -0.18 14.10 10.35
CA ASN A 136 0.80 13.32 11.12
C ASN A 136 2.21 13.40 10.51
N TYR A 137 2.49 14.36 9.63
CA TYR A 137 3.82 14.51 9.06
C TYR A 137 4.78 15.14 10.07
N ASN A 138 5.77 14.34 10.48
CA ASN A 138 6.89 14.79 11.29
C ASN A 138 8.19 14.16 10.79
N PRO A 139 9.01 14.89 10.00
CA PRO A 139 10.25 14.34 9.46
C PRO A 139 11.35 14.20 10.52
N GLU A 140 11.25 14.92 11.65
CA GLU A 140 12.24 14.87 12.73
C GLU A 140 12.25 13.52 13.46
N TRP A 141 11.19 12.72 13.33
CA TRP A 141 11.16 11.38 13.90
C TRP A 141 12.02 10.37 13.13
N PHE A 142 12.45 10.71 11.92
CA PHE A 142 13.22 9.84 11.02
C PHE A 142 14.56 10.47 10.61
N PRO A 143 15.37 10.99 11.56
CA PRO A 143 16.61 11.63 11.21
C PRO A 143 17.52 10.55 10.63
N LEU A 144 18.07 10.78 9.43
CA LEU A 144 19.07 9.94 8.73
C LEU A 144 18.55 8.86 7.76
N LEU A 145 17.24 8.68 7.56
CA LEU A 145 16.75 7.74 6.53
C LEU A 145 16.86 8.34 5.12
N LYS A 146 17.89 7.89 4.39
CA LYS A 146 18.10 8.20 2.97
C LYS A 146 17.52 7.08 2.10
N PRO A 147 17.05 7.38 0.88
CA PRO A 147 16.57 6.35 -0.04
C PRO A 147 17.64 5.29 -0.28
N GLN A 148 17.25 4.02 -0.25
CA GLN A 148 18.13 2.89 -0.53
C GLN A 148 17.49 2.01 -1.61
N SER A 149 18.34 1.37 -2.42
CA SER A 149 17.81 0.38 -3.37
C SER A 149 17.18 -0.78 -2.60
N LEU A 150 16.10 -1.30 -3.15
CA LEU A 150 15.44 -2.52 -2.68
C LEU A 150 16.43 -3.67 -2.42
N GLN A 151 17.42 -3.83 -3.31
CA GLN A 151 18.48 -4.84 -3.17
C GLN A 151 19.32 -4.65 -1.90
N ASN A 152 19.60 -3.40 -1.51
CA ASN A 152 20.41 -3.12 -0.31
C ASN A 152 19.62 -3.31 0.98
N VAL A 153 18.33 -2.97 0.98
CA VAL A 153 17.44 -3.14 2.15
C VAL A 153 17.20 -4.64 2.44
N TRP A 154 17.24 -5.49 1.42
CA TRP A 154 16.91 -6.92 1.53
C TRP A 154 18.07 -7.90 1.39
N ASN A 155 19.33 -7.45 1.37
CA ASN A 155 20.47 -8.36 1.59
C ASN A 155 20.51 -8.82 3.06
N ARG A 156 19.53 -9.64 3.45
CA ARG A 156 19.49 -10.44 4.67
C ARG A 156 19.73 -11.90 4.34
#